data_AF-A0A820YHQ5-F1
#
_entry.id   AF-A0A820YHQ5-F1
#
_cell.length_a   1.000
_cell.length_b   1.000
_cell.length_c   1.000
_cell.angle_alpha   90.00
_cell.angle_beta   90.00
_cell.angle_gamma   90.00
#
_symmetry.space_group_name_H-M   'P 1'
#
loop_
_entity.id
_entity.type
_entity.pdbx_description
1 polymer ?
#
loop_
_entity_poly.entity_id
_entity_poly.type
_entity_poly.pdbx_seq_one_letter_code
_entity_poly.pdbx_strand_id
1 'polypeptide(L)'
;DYFIHFETATGSRKTVEVIPWNIGDNNYALRPPQQLDSKKTIFVGNLHGTMTARYLWRLMEDLFGGAVYAGVDIDKYKYPIGSGRVTFDNSSSFLHAVSTAFVDVRTPRFLKRLQIEPHLQYRFCSLC
;
A
#
# COMPACT_ATOMS: atom_id res chain seq x y z
N ASP A 1 -12.32 -16.84 3.32
CA ASP A 1 -11.74 -16.92 1.97
C ASP A 1 -12.75 -17.59 1.06
N TYR A 2 -12.99 -17.01 -0.12
CA TYR A 2 -13.95 -17.52 -1.09
C TYR A 2 -13.18 -18.03 -2.31
N PHE A 3 -13.39 -19.30 -2.67
CA PHE A 3 -12.73 -19.91 -3.83
C PHE A 3 -13.77 -20.30 -4.86
N ILE A 4 -13.48 -20.00 -6.13
CA ILE A 4 -14.29 -20.43 -7.27
C ILE A 4 -13.45 -21.39 -8.10
N HIS A 5 -14.06 -22.52 -8.46
CA HIS A 5 -13.45 -23.52 -9.32
C HIS A 5 -14.06 -23.41 -10.72
N PHE A 6 -13.21 -23.36 -11.73
CA PHE A 6 -13.63 -23.34 -13.12
C PHE A 6 -12.80 -24.34 -13.92
N GLU A 7 -13.43 -24.87 -14.94
CA GLU A 7 -12.77 -25.64 -15.98
C GLU A 7 -12.54 -24.70 -17.16
N THR A 8 -11.28 -24.59 -17.56
CA THR A 8 -10.91 -23.79 -18.72
C THR A 8 -11.29 -24.51 -20.02
N ALA A 9 -11.37 -23.78 -21.13
CA ALA A 9 -11.62 -24.36 -22.45
C ALA A 9 -10.57 -25.43 -22.87
N THR A 10 -9.40 -25.45 -22.23
CA THR A 10 -8.36 -26.46 -22.45
C THR A 10 -8.51 -27.70 -21.55
N GLY A 11 -9.60 -27.82 -20.79
CA GLY A 11 -9.84 -28.90 -19.83
C GLY A 11 -9.06 -28.77 -18.52
N SER A 12 -8.24 -27.72 -18.36
CA SER A 12 -7.52 -27.51 -17.10
C SER A 12 -8.47 -26.96 -16.03
N ARG A 13 -8.48 -27.59 -14.85
CA ARG A 13 -9.21 -27.09 -13.69
C ARG A 13 -8.38 -26.06 -12.95
N LYS A 14 -8.93 -24.88 -12.74
CA LYS A 14 -8.29 -23.80 -12.01
C LYS A 14 -9.13 -23.43 -10.79
N THR A 15 -8.43 -23.07 -9.71
CA THR A 15 -9.03 -22.54 -8.49
C THR A 15 -8.59 -21.08 -8.39
N VAL A 16 -9.56 -20.16 -8.31
CA VAL A 16 -9.30 -18.73 -8.10
C VAL A 16 -9.80 -18.33 -6.73
N GLU A 17 -8.97 -17.60 -6.02
CA GLU A 17 -9.36 -16.89 -4.80
C GLU A 17 -10.06 -15.59 -5.17
N VAL A 18 -11.22 -15.36 -4.57
CA VAL A 18 -11.95 -14.09 -4.65
C VAL A 18 -11.64 -13.30 -3.38
N ILE A 19 -10.98 -12.16 -3.56
CA ILE A 19 -10.63 -11.23 -2.48
C ILE A 19 -11.60 -10.04 -2.54
N PRO A 20 -12.61 -9.95 -1.67
CA PRO A 20 -13.48 -8.79 -1.62
C PRO A 20 -12.73 -7.57 -1.09
N TRP A 21 -13.05 -6.39 -1.62
CA TRP A 21 -12.50 -5.12 -1.14
C TRP A 21 -13.55 -4.37 -0.32
N ASN A 22 -13.22 -4.07 0.94
CA ASN A 22 -14.01 -3.18 1.76
C ASN A 22 -13.52 -1.74 1.56
N ILE A 23 -14.42 -0.85 1.11
CA ILE A 23 -14.09 0.56 0.87
C ILE A 23 -13.56 1.26 2.14
N GLY A 24 -13.98 0.81 3.32
CA GLY A 24 -13.50 1.34 4.61
C GLY A 24 -12.03 1.05 4.90
N ASP A 25 -11.45 0.04 4.24
CA ASP A 25 -10.04 -0.35 4.44
C ASP A 25 -9.05 0.50 3.63
N ASN A 26 -9.55 1.49 2.89
CA ASN A 26 -8.75 2.31 2.00
C ASN A 26 -7.81 3.30 2.72
N ASN A 27 -8.19 3.77 3.91
CA ASN A 27 -7.43 4.78 4.64
C ASN A 27 -7.33 4.42 6.11
N TYR A 28 -6.18 4.70 6.70
CA TYR A 28 -5.96 4.64 8.14
C TYR A 28 -5.15 5.85 8.57
N ALA A 29 -5.66 6.62 9.54
CA ALA A 29 -5.03 7.86 9.98
C ALA A 29 -5.08 7.96 11.51
N LEU A 30 -3.95 8.32 12.13
CA LEU A 30 -3.86 8.68 13.54
C LEU A 30 -4.04 10.19 13.77
N ARG A 31 -3.84 10.99 12.70
CA ARG A 31 -3.96 12.45 12.73
C ARG A 31 -4.90 12.93 11.61
N PRO A 32 -5.51 14.12 11.76
CA PRO A 32 -6.31 14.73 10.71
C PRO A 32 -5.47 14.97 9.44
N PRO A 33 -6.07 14.92 8.23
CA PRO A 33 -5.36 15.13 6.97
C PRO A 33 -4.57 16.44 6.89
N GLN A 34 -5.04 17.50 7.56
CA GLN A 34 -4.39 18.81 7.58
C GLN A 34 -3.01 18.81 8.27
N GLN A 35 -2.73 17.78 9.08
CA GLN A 35 -1.46 17.62 9.80
C GLN A 35 -0.49 16.67 9.09
N LEU A 36 -0.85 16.14 7.93
CA LEU A 36 0.00 15.24 7.17
C LEU A 36 0.98 16.05 6.31
N ASP A 37 2.28 15.82 6.54
CA ASP A 37 3.33 16.44 5.75
C ASP A 37 3.66 15.57 4.55
N SER A 38 3.22 16.00 3.36
CA SER A 38 3.46 15.24 2.14
C SER A 38 4.94 15.11 1.75
N LYS A 39 5.84 15.93 2.33
CA LYS A 39 7.29 15.77 2.12
C LYS A 39 7.87 14.57 2.87
N LYS A 40 7.10 14.02 3.83
CA LYS A 40 7.43 12.83 4.62
C LYS A 40 6.55 11.64 4.22
N THR A 41 6.02 11.66 3.01
CA THR A 41 5.20 10.58 2.47
C THR A 41 6.02 9.73 1.51
N ILE A 42 5.95 8.41 1.69
CA ILE A 42 6.47 7.44 0.74
C ILE A 42 5.34 6.90 -0.14
N PHE A 43 5.70 6.55 -1.36
CA PHE A 43 4.94 5.66 -2.22
C PHE A 43 5.32 4.21 -1.89
N VAL A 44 4.34 3.31 -1.89
CA VAL A 44 4.51 1.88 -1.67
C VAL A 44 3.88 1.11 -2.83
N GLY A 45 4.71 0.51 -3.66
CA GLY A 45 4.30 -0.30 -4.80
C GLY A 45 4.15 -1.79 -4.47
N ASN A 46 3.53 -2.50 -5.40
CA ASN A 46 3.37 -3.96 -5.37
C ASN A 46 2.63 -4.48 -4.13
N LEU A 47 1.59 -3.79 -3.65
CA LEU A 47 0.74 -4.26 -2.56
C LEU A 47 -0.04 -5.54 -2.95
N HIS A 48 -0.21 -6.46 -2.01
CA HIS A 48 -1.06 -7.64 -2.19
C HIS A 48 -2.54 -7.25 -2.08
N GLY A 49 -3.45 -7.96 -2.76
CA GLY A 49 -4.88 -7.62 -2.79
C GLY A 49 -5.58 -7.67 -1.43
N THR A 50 -5.00 -8.37 -0.46
CA THR A 50 -5.50 -8.43 0.93
C THR A 50 -4.90 -7.37 1.85
N MET A 51 -3.97 -6.53 1.38
CA MET A 51 -3.34 -5.51 2.21
C MET A 51 -4.26 -4.30 2.36
N THR A 52 -4.75 -4.09 3.58
CA THR A 52 -5.51 -2.90 3.95
C THR A 52 -4.59 -1.73 4.30
N ALA A 53 -5.11 -0.51 4.32
CA ALA A 53 -4.35 0.65 4.78
C ALA A 53 -3.89 0.50 6.23
N ARG A 54 -4.71 -0.10 7.10
CA ARG A 54 -4.33 -0.37 8.50
C ARG A 54 -3.17 -1.36 8.59
N TYR A 55 -3.19 -2.42 7.77
CA TYR A 55 -2.09 -3.38 7.72
C TYR A 55 -0.80 -2.73 7.21
N LEU A 56 -0.89 -1.94 6.13
CA LEU A 56 0.24 -1.20 5.59
C LEU A 56 0.82 -0.20 6.60
N TRP A 57 -0.03 0.55 7.29
CA TRP A 57 0.39 1.45 8.37
C TRP A 57 1.14 0.68 9.46
N ARG A 58 0.57 -0.44 9.94
CA ARG A 58 1.18 -1.23 11.00
C ARG A 58 2.55 -1.78 10.59
N LEU A 59 2.65 -2.30 9.38
CA LEU A 59 3.91 -2.79 8.81
C LEU A 59 4.99 -1.70 8.80
N MET A 60 4.67 -0.50 8.34
CA MET A 60 5.64 0.60 8.28
C MET A 60 5.97 1.16 9.67
N GLU A 61 4.99 1.18 10.57
CA GLU A 61 5.22 1.53 11.99
C GLU A 61 6.19 0.55 12.65
N ASP A 62 5.97 -0.75 12.47
CA ASP A 62 6.82 -1.78 13.07
C ASP A 62 8.26 -1.79 12.49
N LEU A 63 8.43 -1.39 11.22
CA LEU A 63 9.73 -1.38 10.54
C LEU A 63 10.52 -0.08 10.75
N PHE A 64 9.86 1.07 10.70
CA PHE A 64 10.52 2.39 10.65
C PHE A 64 10.07 3.34 11.77
N GLY A 65 8.94 3.07 12.43
CA GLY A 65 8.33 3.93 13.45
C GLY A 65 7.79 5.25 12.90
N GLY A 66 6.90 5.90 13.67
CA GLY A 66 6.40 7.24 13.38
C GLY A 66 5.47 7.35 12.16
N ALA A 67 4.91 6.22 11.69
CA ALA A 67 3.87 6.23 10.69
C ALA A 67 2.59 6.82 11.30
N VAL A 68 2.01 7.83 10.66
CA VAL A 68 0.79 8.51 11.15
C VAL A 68 -0.40 8.40 10.21
N TYR A 69 -0.15 7.97 8.98
CA TYR A 69 -1.18 7.72 7.98
C TYR A 69 -0.72 6.65 7.00
N ALA A 70 -1.66 5.82 6.54
CA ALA A 70 -1.52 5.04 5.34
C ALA A 70 -2.80 5.10 4.50
N GLY A 71 -2.62 5.04 3.18
CA GLY A 71 -3.72 4.91 2.22
C GLY A 71 -3.37 3.88 1.17
N VAL A 72 -4.37 3.09 0.76
CA VAL A 72 -4.29 2.31 -0.48
C VAL A 72 -4.74 3.22 -1.62
N ASP A 73 -4.04 3.16 -2.75
CA ASP A 73 -4.45 3.91 -3.92
C ASP A 73 -5.57 3.15 -4.62
N ILE A 74 -6.59 3.91 -5.04
CA ILE A 74 -7.80 3.39 -5.66
C ILE A 74 -8.06 4.08 -6.99
N ASP A 75 -8.76 3.38 -7.88
CA ASP A 75 -9.27 3.94 -9.12
C ASP A 75 -10.56 4.77 -8.91
N LYS A 76 -11.14 5.26 -10.02
CA LYS A 76 -12.39 6.02 -10.02
C LYS A 76 -13.61 5.24 -9.52
N TYR A 77 -13.53 3.92 -9.45
CA TYR A 77 -14.57 3.02 -8.95
C TYR A 77 -14.30 2.52 -7.53
N LYS A 78 -13.29 3.08 -6.86
CA LYS A 78 -12.86 2.75 -5.50
C LYS A 78 -12.24 1.35 -5.36
N TYR A 79 -11.72 0.78 -6.44
CA TYR A 79 -10.97 -0.48 -6.38
C TYR A 79 -9.48 -0.23 -6.19
N PRO A 80 -8.80 -1.04 -5.34
CA PRO A 80 -7.38 -0.88 -5.07
C PRO A 80 -6.56 -1.22 -6.32
N ILE A 81 -5.57 -0.37 -6.63
CA ILE A 81 -4.74 -0.53 -7.84
C ILE A 81 -3.38 -1.18 -7.56
N GLY A 82 -3.17 -1.70 -6.35
CA GLY A 82 -1.94 -2.40 -5.98
C GLY A 82 -0.79 -1.49 -5.54
N SER A 83 -1.08 -0.24 -5.21
CA SER A 83 -0.13 0.69 -4.59
C SER A 83 -0.77 1.42 -3.41
N GLY A 84 0.06 2.13 -2.64
CA GLY A 84 -0.40 2.94 -1.53
C GLY A 84 0.62 3.97 -1.11
N ARG A 85 0.30 4.68 -0.03
CA ARG A 85 1.09 5.79 0.51
C ARG A 85 1.15 5.70 2.01
N VAL A 86 2.29 6.07 2.59
CA VAL A 86 2.46 6.14 4.04
C VAL A 86 3.14 7.45 4.41
N THR A 87 2.58 8.18 5.36
CA THR A 87 3.15 9.43 5.87
C THR A 87 3.75 9.22 7.24
N PHE A 88 4.99 9.66 7.41
CA PHE A 88 5.68 9.68 8.69
C PHE A 88 5.60 11.06 9.34
N ASP A 89 5.65 11.12 10.67
CA ASP A 89 5.73 12.40 11.38
C ASP A 89 7.16 12.95 11.50
N ASN A 90 8.16 12.12 11.27
CA ASN A 90 9.56 12.46 11.42
C ASN A 90 10.36 12.14 10.14
N SER A 91 11.37 12.96 9.87
CA SER A 91 12.17 12.84 8.64
C SER A 91 13.12 11.64 8.66
N SER A 92 13.49 11.15 9.86
CA SER A 92 14.43 10.02 9.99
C SER A 92 13.79 8.73 9.49
N SER A 93 12.58 8.40 9.92
CA SER A 93 11.81 7.25 9.46
C SER A 93 11.50 7.34 7.97
N PHE A 94 11.13 8.53 7.47
CA PHE A 94 10.93 8.76 6.03
C PHE A 94 12.20 8.43 5.22
N LEU A 95 13.35 9.02 5.59
CA LEU A 95 14.61 8.79 4.87
C LEU A 95 15.07 7.33 4.96
N HIS A 96 14.89 6.69 6.13
CA HIS A 96 15.22 5.28 6.32
C HIS A 96 14.34 4.36 5.47
N ALA A 97 13.04 4.63 5.37
CA ALA A 97 12.14 3.88 4.52
C ALA A 97 12.53 4.02 3.04
N VAL A 98 12.81 5.25 2.58
CA VAL A 98 13.28 5.51 1.21
C VAL A 98 14.60 4.81 0.92
N SER A 99 15.58 4.86 1.83
CA SER A 99 16.88 4.23 1.63
C SER A 99 16.82 2.70 1.62
N THR A 100 15.80 2.12 2.27
CA THR A 100 15.57 0.68 2.28
C THR A 100 15.10 0.16 0.92
N ALA A 101 14.35 0.97 0.17
CA ALA A 101 13.83 0.73 -1.18
C ALA A 101 12.90 -0.50 -1.35
N PHE A 102 13.13 -1.61 -0.64
CA PHE A 102 12.33 -2.83 -0.73
C PHE A 102 12.08 -3.46 0.62
N VAL A 103 10.87 -3.98 0.83
CA VAL A 103 10.48 -4.71 2.04
C VAL A 103 9.85 -6.04 1.64
N ASP A 104 10.38 -7.14 2.18
CA ASP A 104 9.81 -8.48 2.00
C ASP A 104 8.75 -8.76 3.08
N VAL A 105 7.48 -8.79 2.67
CA VAL A 105 6.37 -9.17 3.52
C VAL A 105 6.13 -10.67 3.41
N ARG A 106 6.21 -11.36 4.55
CA ARG A 106 5.97 -12.80 4.63
C ARG A 106 4.80 -13.07 5.56
N THR A 107 3.75 -13.67 5.00
CA THR A 107 2.59 -14.15 5.76
C THR A 107 2.32 -15.61 5.39
N PRO A 108 1.51 -16.35 6.16
CA PRO A 108 1.08 -17.68 5.76
C PRO A 108 0.32 -17.74 4.43
N ARG A 109 -0.22 -16.60 3.96
CA ARG A 109 -1.04 -16.52 2.74
C ARG A 109 -0.26 -16.04 1.51
N PHE A 110 0.74 -15.20 1.70
CA PHE A 110 1.50 -14.62 0.59
C PHE A 110 2.92 -14.22 1.00
N LEU A 111 3.80 -14.23 0.00
CA LEU A 111 5.13 -13.64 0.04
C LEU A 111 5.16 -12.52 -0.99
N LYS A 112 5.51 -11.30 -0.58
CA LYS A 112 5.56 -10.17 -1.52
C LYS A 112 6.67 -9.20 -1.18
N ARG A 113 7.42 -8.78 -2.20
CA ARG A 113 8.42 -7.71 -2.10
C ARG A 113 7.77 -6.39 -2.47
N LEU A 114 7.56 -5.53 -1.48
CA LEU A 114 7.04 -4.18 -1.68
C LEU A 114 8.17 -3.26 -2.13
N GLN A 115 7.84 -2.31 -3.00
CA GLN A 115 8.74 -1.25 -3.44
C GLN A 115 8.43 0.02 -2.66
N ILE A 116 9.45 0.73 -2.19
CA ILE A 116 9.33 1.99 -1.45
C ILE A 116 10.07 3.08 -2.21
N GLU A 117 9.38 4.19 -2.47
CA GLU A 117 9.94 5.35 -3.16
C GLU A 117 9.48 6.64 -2.49
N PRO A 118 10.20 7.77 -2.66
CA PRO A 118 9.67 9.08 -2.28
C PRO A 118 8.35 9.34 -3.02
N HIS A 119 7.32 9.77 -2.30
CA HIS A 119 6.09 10.17 -2.96
C HIS A 119 6.28 11.51 -3.68
N LEU A 120 6.27 11.47 -5.02
CA LEU A 120 6.29 12.67 -5.84
C LEU A 120 4.93 13.38 -5.75
N GLN A 121 4.88 14.55 -5.13
CA GLN A 121 3.76 15.45 -5.40
C GLN A 121 3.90 15.99 -6.81
N TYR A 122 2.80 15.98 -7.57
CA TYR A 122 2.71 16.69 -8.83
C TYR A 122 3.04 18.18 -8.58
N ARG A 123 4.27 18.56 -8.91
CA ARG A 123 4.67 19.96 -9.03
C ARG A 123 4.45 20.28 -10.50
N PHE A 124 3.60 21.26 -10.79
CA PHE A 124 3.62 21.87 -12.13
C PHE A 124 5.06 22.33 -12.37
N CYS A 125 5.68 21.81 -13.43
CA CYS A 125 7.00 22.27 -13.83
C CYS A 125 6.87 23.75 -14.18
N SER A 126 7.40 24.64 -13.34
CA SER A 126 7.38 26.09 -13.58
C SER A 126 8.54 26.55 -14.48
N LEU A 127 9.29 25.60 -15.07
CA LEU A 127 10.46 25.83 -15.90
C LEU A 127 10.45 24.82 -17.07
N CYS A 128 9.72 25.16 -18.13
CA CYS A 128 9.88 24.56 -19.45
C CYS A 128 10.06 25.68 -20.46
#